data_AF-A0A9P5JHE9-F1
#
_entry.id   AF-A0A9P5JHE9-F1
#
_cell.length_a   1.000
_cell.length_b   1.000
_cell.length_c   1.000
_cell.angle_alpha   90.00
_cell.angle_beta   90.00
_cell.angle_gamma   90.00
#
_symmetry.space_group_name_H-M   'P 1'
#
loop_
_entity.id
_entity.type
_entity.pdbx_description
1 polymer ?
#
loop_
_entity_poly.entity_id
_entity_poly.type
_entity_poly.pdbx_seq_one_letter_code
_entity_poly.pdbx_strand_id
1 'polypeptide(L)'
;MFAVALSVFALGSAALAAPAPNATVSAIPTNVVYNVLPKHKHFFQPTNNSTKAKRSCASDYNTAALGTANAMQSMYWESAGYYNGGSAWTDVNAVEDLMNFELFNTASYGTTYESIPETVFNYYDSQFTNGGAYDDQQWAAIASWKQCDYLNYLGQSTTECTNRAIKYYNIVVGAWDSTCGGGVWWSSAKTYKNAITNELFLYSSAAAYLRTQQSAFLSNAQLSWSWLNGNAMQNSQGLWNDGLTSSCTNNGQTTWTYNQIVIASGLSALYAATGSTNTALLTAAQKSIDATLTYLTSGGILKETCDSSTGATTCDADQQLFKGLFMKHLQYYLDTANSASQNSKYAGAINAQASGVVHYATGAGYNVGSVWYAANAGGSIFSPKTQASGLEALVCAAKV
;
A
#
# COMPACT_ATOMS: atom_id res chain seq x y z
N MET A 1 43.30 -35.35 -27.07
CA MET A 1 41.95 -34.75 -27.19
C MET A 1 41.15 -35.15 -25.96
N PHE A 2 41.07 -34.26 -24.96
CA PHE A 2 40.23 -34.44 -23.78
C PHE A 2 38.93 -33.68 -24.01
N ALA A 3 37.80 -34.38 -24.07
CA ALA A 3 36.48 -33.77 -24.13
C ALA A 3 35.94 -33.62 -22.70
N VAL A 4 35.82 -32.38 -22.24
CA VAL A 4 35.17 -32.02 -20.98
C VAL A 4 33.66 -32.02 -21.24
N ALA A 5 32.92 -32.91 -20.55
CA ALA A 5 31.47 -32.89 -20.55
C ALA A 5 30.99 -31.72 -19.67
N LEU A 6 30.31 -30.75 -20.29
CA LEU A 6 29.70 -29.61 -19.63
C LEU A 6 28.35 -30.03 -19.07
N SER A 7 28.26 -30.23 -17.76
CA SER A 7 27.01 -30.48 -17.05
C SER A 7 26.17 -29.19 -17.02
N VAL A 8 25.09 -29.16 -17.79
CA VAL A 8 24.09 -28.10 -17.73
C VAL A 8 23.25 -28.32 -16.46
N PHE A 9 23.53 -27.54 -15.41
CA PHE A 9 22.62 -27.39 -14.29
C PHE A 9 21.41 -26.55 -14.75
N ALA A 10 20.30 -27.21 -15.01
CA ALA A 10 19.01 -26.53 -15.12
C ALA A 10 18.66 -25.96 -13.74
N LEU A 11 18.69 -24.64 -13.62
CA LEU A 11 18.12 -23.90 -12.49
C LEU A 11 16.61 -24.04 -12.56
N GLY A 12 16.08 -25.08 -11.93
CA GLY A 12 14.65 -25.23 -11.67
C GLY A 12 14.18 -24.06 -10.81
N SER A 13 13.26 -23.27 -11.35
CA SER A 13 12.49 -22.30 -10.59
C SER A 13 11.85 -23.04 -9.42
N ALA A 14 12.11 -22.61 -8.18
CA ALA A 14 11.34 -23.06 -7.03
C ALA A 14 9.92 -22.47 -7.18
N ALA A 15 9.12 -23.06 -8.06
CA ALA A 15 7.69 -22.85 -8.09
C ALA A 15 7.17 -23.28 -6.72
N LEU A 16 6.62 -22.33 -5.97
CA LEU A 16 5.74 -22.67 -4.86
C LEU A 16 4.71 -23.65 -5.42
N ALA A 17 4.65 -24.86 -4.85
CA ALA A 17 3.68 -25.85 -5.25
C ALA A 17 2.30 -25.18 -5.21
N ALA A 18 1.52 -25.32 -6.30
CA ALA A 18 0.16 -24.83 -6.32
C ALA A 18 -0.57 -25.40 -5.08
N PRO A 19 -1.32 -24.59 -4.32
CA PRO A 19 -2.04 -25.05 -3.15
C PRO A 19 -2.91 -26.22 -3.56
N ALA A 20 -3.01 -27.21 -2.67
CA ALA A 20 -3.95 -28.29 -2.86
C ALA A 20 -5.34 -27.70 -3.18
N PRO A 21 -6.07 -28.26 -4.15
CA PRO A 21 -7.46 -27.86 -4.36
C PRO A 21 -8.17 -28.02 -3.00
N ASN A 22 -8.70 -26.91 -2.47
CA ASN A 22 -9.30 -26.75 -1.12
C ASN A 22 -8.40 -26.33 0.04
N ALA A 23 -7.24 -25.69 -0.20
CA ALA A 23 -6.52 -25.04 0.89
C ALA A 23 -7.39 -23.95 1.55
N THR A 24 -7.63 -24.10 2.85
CA THR A 24 -8.45 -23.18 3.66
C THR A 24 -7.57 -22.15 4.37
N VAL A 25 -8.10 -20.95 4.57
CA VAL A 25 -7.49 -19.94 5.43
C VAL A 25 -7.31 -20.46 6.86
N SER A 26 -6.23 -20.03 7.50
CA SER A 26 -5.95 -20.28 8.91
C SER A 26 -6.63 -19.21 9.77
N ALA A 27 -7.37 -19.65 10.78
CA ALA A 27 -7.92 -18.75 11.79
C ALA A 27 -6.80 -18.14 12.65
N ILE A 28 -6.94 -16.86 12.99
CA ILE A 28 -5.96 -16.17 13.86
C ILE A 28 -6.32 -16.46 15.32
N PRO A 29 -5.33 -16.82 16.18
CA PRO A 29 -5.58 -17.05 17.59
C PRO A 29 -6.06 -15.79 18.31
N THR A 30 -6.72 -15.94 19.47
CA THR A 30 -7.30 -14.81 20.22
C THR A 30 -6.27 -13.99 21.01
N ASN A 31 -5.09 -14.58 21.30
CA ASN A 31 -4.06 -13.98 22.16
C ASN A 31 -2.82 -13.58 21.36
N VAL A 32 -3.02 -12.85 20.26
CA VAL A 32 -1.90 -12.35 19.47
C VAL A 32 -1.32 -11.11 20.13
N VAL A 33 0.01 -11.11 20.26
CA VAL A 33 0.78 -9.98 20.80
C VAL A 33 1.59 -9.38 19.67
N TYR A 34 1.62 -8.05 19.62
CA TYR A 34 2.55 -7.33 18.77
C TYR A 34 3.98 -7.54 19.27
N ASN A 35 4.82 -8.11 18.41
CA ASN A 35 6.24 -8.30 18.63
C ASN A 35 6.99 -7.12 18.02
N VAL A 36 7.89 -6.54 18.82
CA VAL A 36 8.77 -5.47 18.38
C VAL A 36 9.57 -5.92 17.16
N LEU A 37 9.36 -5.26 16.02
CA LEU A 37 10.24 -5.42 14.86
C LEU A 37 11.66 -5.00 15.29
N PRO A 38 12.71 -5.81 15.03
CA PRO A 38 14.08 -5.43 15.37
C PRO A 38 14.41 -4.01 14.88
N LYS A 39 15.21 -3.23 15.62
CA LYS A 39 15.51 -1.82 15.28
C LYS A 39 16.05 -1.59 13.86
N HIS A 40 16.69 -2.61 13.28
CA HIS A 40 17.19 -2.63 11.89
C HIS A 40 16.15 -3.08 10.83
N LYS A 41 14.95 -3.46 11.26
CA LYS A 41 13.77 -3.88 10.47
C LYS A 41 12.56 -2.99 10.73
N HIS A 42 12.74 -1.83 11.37
CA HIS A 42 11.68 -0.82 11.30
C HIS A 42 11.50 -0.47 9.83
N PHE A 43 10.25 -0.40 9.38
CA PHE A 43 9.84 0.16 8.07
C PHE A 43 10.22 1.66 7.93
N PHE A 44 11.09 2.16 8.82
CA PHE A 44 11.51 3.53 9.02
C PHE A 44 12.94 3.52 9.57
N GLN A 45 13.90 3.42 8.66
CA GLN A 45 15.25 3.88 8.94
C GLN A 45 15.58 4.91 7.85
N PRO A 46 15.72 6.21 8.15
CA PRO A 46 16.27 7.14 7.20
C PRO A 46 17.68 6.65 6.83
N THR A 47 17.94 6.51 5.53
CA THR A 47 19.26 6.07 5.09
C THR A 47 20.28 7.16 5.45
N ASN A 48 21.19 6.86 6.39
CA ASN A 48 22.20 7.79 6.90
C ASN A 48 23.30 8.18 5.87
N ASN A 49 23.04 8.04 4.57
CA ASN A 49 24.09 8.03 3.55
C ASN A 49 23.79 8.91 2.33
N SER A 50 23.54 10.21 2.54
CA SER A 50 23.40 11.16 1.43
C SER A 50 24.27 12.42 1.56
N THR A 51 25.02 12.67 0.49
CA THR A 51 25.91 13.82 0.25
C THR A 51 25.11 15.14 0.16
N LYS A 52 25.78 16.29 0.43
CA LYS A 52 25.16 17.63 0.57
C LYS A 52 24.18 18.04 -0.55
N ALA A 53 24.34 17.56 -1.79
CA ALA A 53 23.44 17.90 -2.91
C ALA A 53 22.09 17.15 -2.88
N LYS A 54 22.04 15.91 -2.36
CA LYS A 54 20.78 15.17 -2.12
C LYS A 54 19.95 15.78 -0.98
N ARG A 55 20.62 16.53 -0.10
CA ARG A 55 20.04 17.13 1.10
C ARG A 55 19.11 18.33 0.80
N SER A 56 19.21 18.98 -0.36
CA SER A 56 18.33 20.12 -0.70
C SER A 56 16.95 19.66 -1.19
N CYS A 57 16.86 18.74 -2.16
CA CYS A 57 15.55 18.27 -2.66
C CYS A 57 14.76 17.50 -1.59
N ALA A 58 15.42 16.66 -0.79
CA ALA A 58 14.78 15.99 0.34
C ALA A 58 14.29 16.99 1.40
N SER A 59 15.04 18.09 1.62
CA SER A 59 14.59 19.17 2.51
C SER A 59 13.36 19.89 1.96
N ASP A 60 13.28 20.11 0.64
CA ASP A 60 12.13 20.76 0.00
C ASP A 60 10.87 19.88 0.06
N TYR A 61 11.00 18.57 -0.16
CA TYR A 61 9.88 17.64 0.00
C TYR A 61 9.43 17.48 1.46
N ASN A 62 10.35 17.57 2.43
CA ASN A 62 9.97 17.61 3.85
C ASN A 62 9.09 18.83 4.17
N THR A 63 9.46 20.00 3.66
CA THR A 63 8.67 21.23 3.83
C THR A 63 7.32 21.10 3.14
N ALA A 64 7.28 20.58 1.91
CA ALA A 64 6.02 20.34 1.20
C ALA A 64 5.14 19.31 1.92
N ALA A 65 5.71 18.22 2.45
CA ALA A 65 4.99 17.20 3.21
C ALA A 65 4.40 17.79 4.50
N LEU A 66 5.17 18.57 5.26
CA LEU A 66 4.65 19.28 6.45
C LEU A 66 3.50 20.22 6.09
N GLY A 67 3.69 21.05 5.06
CA GLY A 67 2.65 21.96 4.59
C GLY A 67 1.38 21.22 4.20
N THR A 68 1.53 20.11 3.48
CA THR A 68 0.43 19.23 3.04
C THR A 68 -0.28 18.58 4.23
N ALA A 69 0.45 18.06 5.21
CA ALA A 69 -0.10 17.46 6.43
C ALA A 69 -0.85 18.48 7.29
N ASN A 70 -0.33 19.71 7.40
CA ASN A 70 -1.02 20.81 8.09
C ASN A 70 -2.29 21.25 7.36
N ALA A 71 -2.22 21.39 6.04
CA ALA A 71 -3.38 21.75 5.23
C ALA A 71 -4.49 20.68 5.32
N MET A 72 -4.13 19.40 5.41
CA MET A 72 -5.09 18.30 5.61
C MET A 72 -5.90 18.45 6.90
N GLN A 73 -5.32 19.05 7.95
CA GLN A 73 -6.05 19.27 9.21
C GLN A 73 -7.16 20.31 9.09
N SER A 74 -7.12 21.20 8.09
CA SER A 74 -8.24 22.10 7.82
C SER A 74 -9.49 21.37 7.30
N MET A 75 -9.32 20.12 6.86
CA MET A 75 -10.39 19.25 6.38
C MET A 75 -10.86 18.27 7.47
N TYR A 76 -10.17 18.19 8.62
CA TYR A 76 -10.50 17.29 9.72
C TYR A 76 -11.58 17.90 10.61
N TRP A 77 -12.67 17.16 10.82
CA TRP A 77 -13.70 17.53 11.78
C TRP A 77 -13.42 16.86 13.12
N GLU A 78 -12.69 17.56 13.99
CA GLU A 78 -12.24 17.05 15.29
C GLU A 78 -13.38 16.53 16.19
N SER A 79 -14.49 17.28 16.31
CA SER A 79 -15.59 16.87 17.20
C SER A 79 -16.34 15.61 16.74
N ALA A 80 -16.11 15.16 15.52
CA ALA A 80 -16.78 13.99 14.97
C ALA A 80 -15.80 12.85 14.59
N GLY A 81 -14.53 13.14 14.33
CA GLY A 81 -13.53 12.11 14.04
C GLY A 81 -13.49 11.64 12.58
N TYR A 82 -13.67 12.55 11.62
CA TYR A 82 -13.58 12.22 10.20
C TYR A 82 -13.13 13.42 9.36
N TYR A 83 -12.70 13.18 8.12
CA TYR A 83 -12.37 14.24 7.17
C TYR A 83 -13.60 14.63 6.33
N ASN A 84 -13.90 15.93 6.22
CA ASN A 84 -15.04 16.41 5.44
C ASN A 84 -14.83 16.16 3.93
N GLY A 85 -15.67 15.34 3.31
CA GLY A 85 -15.46 14.81 1.95
C GLY A 85 -14.63 13.52 1.91
N GLY A 86 -14.31 12.97 3.07
CA GLY A 86 -13.71 11.66 3.31
C GLY A 86 -14.70 10.50 3.27
N SER A 87 -14.23 9.34 3.70
CA SER A 87 -14.98 8.08 3.81
C SER A 87 -14.13 7.09 4.61
N ALA A 88 -14.75 6.06 5.22
CA ALA A 88 -14.07 5.17 6.16
C ALA A 88 -12.68 4.71 5.70
N TRP A 89 -12.59 4.02 4.55
CA TRP A 89 -11.33 3.47 4.07
C TRP A 89 -10.31 4.54 3.62
N THR A 90 -10.77 5.68 3.13
CA THR A 90 -9.86 6.78 2.74
C THR A 90 -9.35 7.56 3.93
N ASP A 91 -10.16 7.71 4.98
CA ASP A 91 -9.79 8.45 6.18
C ASP A 91 -8.78 7.65 7.01
N VAL A 92 -8.94 6.33 7.11
CA VAL A 92 -7.92 5.48 7.76
C VAL A 92 -6.61 5.47 6.98
N ASN A 93 -6.65 5.59 5.65
CA ASN A 93 -5.45 5.78 4.84
C ASN A 93 -4.80 7.14 5.11
N ALA A 94 -5.58 8.22 5.16
CA ALA A 94 -5.06 9.56 5.43
C ALA A 94 -4.38 9.67 6.81
N VAL A 95 -4.95 9.05 7.85
CA VAL A 95 -4.29 9.01 9.18
C VAL A 95 -3.09 8.06 9.20
N GLU A 96 -3.08 6.99 8.40
CA GLU A 96 -1.88 6.18 8.18
C GLU A 96 -0.74 7.03 7.63
N ASP A 97 -1.04 8.00 6.76
CA ASP A 97 -0.06 8.88 6.15
C ASP A 97 0.49 9.93 7.11
N LEU A 98 -0.34 10.42 8.03
CA LEU A 98 0.13 11.24 9.15
C LEU A 98 1.10 10.46 10.03
N MET A 99 0.76 9.22 10.40
CA MET A 99 1.64 8.36 11.18
C MET A 99 2.94 8.05 10.43
N ASN A 100 2.88 7.80 9.11
CA ASN A 100 4.06 7.61 8.28
C ASN A 100 4.94 8.86 8.23
N PHE A 101 4.34 10.04 8.12
CA PHE A 101 5.04 11.33 8.13
C PHE A 101 5.75 11.57 9.47
N GLU A 102 5.06 11.33 10.59
CA GLU A 102 5.63 11.50 11.93
C GLU A 102 6.76 10.51 12.21
N LEU A 103 6.61 9.25 11.77
CA LEU A 103 7.66 8.23 11.87
C LEU A 103 8.88 8.52 11.01
N PHE A 104 8.71 9.26 9.90
CA PHE A 104 9.81 9.66 9.05
C PHE A 104 10.65 10.81 9.65
N ASN A 105 10.01 11.80 10.29
CA ASN A 105 10.69 12.99 10.83
C ASN A 105 10.40 13.18 12.34
N THR A 106 10.73 12.15 13.11
CA THR A 106 10.40 12.05 14.55
C THR A 106 11.03 13.13 15.41
N ALA A 107 12.18 13.68 14.98
CA ALA A 107 12.86 14.75 15.69
C ALA A 107 12.13 16.11 15.60
N SER A 108 11.24 16.29 14.62
CA SER A 108 10.57 17.57 14.37
C SER A 108 9.05 17.53 14.62
N TYR A 109 8.38 16.40 14.42
CA TYR A 109 6.91 16.34 14.39
C TYR A 109 6.27 15.22 15.22
N GLY A 110 7.05 14.39 15.92
CA GLY A 110 6.68 13.03 16.35
C GLY A 110 5.35 12.81 17.09
N THR A 111 4.67 13.85 17.57
CA THR A 111 3.37 13.77 18.27
C THR A 111 2.38 14.86 17.85
N THR A 112 2.56 15.48 16.68
CA THR A 112 1.74 16.61 16.21
C THR A 112 0.30 16.18 15.92
N TYR A 113 0.12 14.96 15.40
CA TYR A 113 -1.15 14.41 14.94
C TYR A 113 -1.58 13.17 15.75
N GLU A 114 -0.91 12.89 16.87
CA GLU A 114 -1.09 11.66 17.68
C GLU A 114 -2.54 11.38 18.08
N SER A 115 -3.35 12.41 18.34
CA SER A 115 -4.75 12.27 18.77
C SER A 115 -5.72 11.87 17.64
N ILE A 116 -5.31 12.02 16.38
CA ILE A 116 -6.19 11.89 15.22
C ILE A 116 -6.49 10.43 14.88
N PRO A 117 -5.50 9.51 14.77
CA PRO A 117 -5.75 8.13 14.34
C PRO A 117 -6.82 7.43 15.17
N GLU A 118 -6.69 7.45 16.50
CA GLU A 118 -7.64 6.74 17.37
C GLU A 118 -9.06 7.30 17.26
N THR A 119 -9.19 8.62 17.11
CA THR A 119 -10.49 9.28 16.94
C THR A 119 -11.16 8.87 15.63
N VAL A 120 -10.39 8.80 14.54
CA VAL A 120 -10.88 8.33 13.22
C VAL A 120 -11.29 6.87 13.26
N PHE A 121 -10.48 6.00 13.88
CA PHE A 121 -10.84 4.59 14.03
C PHE A 121 -12.10 4.40 14.87
N ASN A 122 -12.26 5.14 15.97
CA ASN A 122 -13.46 5.06 16.80
C ASN A 122 -14.71 5.50 16.04
N TYR A 123 -14.62 6.54 15.22
CA TYR A 123 -15.75 7.00 14.41
C TYR A 123 -16.22 5.94 13.41
N TYR A 124 -15.29 5.31 12.69
CA TYR A 124 -15.60 4.34 11.64
C TYR A 124 -15.71 2.88 12.10
N ASP A 125 -15.51 2.58 13.40
CA ASP A 125 -15.43 1.19 13.88
C ASP A 125 -16.68 0.36 13.53
N SER A 126 -17.86 0.97 13.65
CA SER A 126 -19.13 0.30 13.33
C SER A 126 -19.25 -0.02 11.84
N GLN A 127 -18.70 0.84 10.96
CA GLN A 127 -18.69 0.63 9.51
C GLN A 127 -17.69 -0.47 9.13
N PHE A 128 -16.50 -0.50 9.72
CA PHE A 128 -15.57 -1.61 9.47
C PHE A 128 -16.08 -2.93 10.03
N THR A 129 -16.78 -2.92 11.16
CA THR A 129 -17.31 -4.14 11.77
C THR A 129 -18.52 -4.70 11.01
N ASN A 130 -19.41 -3.83 10.49
CA ASN A 130 -20.70 -4.25 9.96
C ASN A 130 -20.95 -3.91 8.48
N GLY A 131 -20.08 -3.12 7.83
CA GLY A 131 -20.31 -2.56 6.49
C GLY A 131 -20.14 -3.56 5.35
N GLY A 132 -19.37 -4.64 5.56
CA GLY A 132 -19.27 -5.75 4.62
C GLY A 132 -18.47 -5.47 3.34
N ALA A 133 -17.70 -4.39 3.26
CA ALA A 133 -16.66 -4.19 2.26
C ALA A 133 -15.33 -4.73 2.82
N TYR A 134 -14.82 -5.81 2.22
CA TYR A 134 -13.68 -6.55 2.77
C TYR A 134 -12.34 -5.91 2.42
N ASP A 135 -12.25 -5.09 1.37
CA ASP A 135 -11.12 -4.19 1.12
C ASP A 135 -11.05 -3.06 2.15
N ASP A 136 -12.16 -2.37 2.45
CA ASP A 136 -12.22 -1.34 3.51
C ASP A 136 -11.69 -1.84 4.86
N GLN A 137 -12.11 -3.05 5.25
CA GLN A 137 -11.66 -3.70 6.49
C GLN A 137 -10.17 -3.99 6.50
N GLN A 138 -9.59 -4.32 5.34
CA GLN A 138 -8.17 -4.59 5.23
C GLN A 138 -7.35 -3.30 5.25
N TRP A 139 -7.82 -2.22 4.63
CA TRP A 139 -7.23 -0.89 4.79
C TRP A 139 -7.18 -0.50 6.27
N ALA A 140 -8.28 -0.68 6.99
CA ALA A 140 -8.33 -0.43 8.43
C ALA A 140 -7.39 -1.34 9.23
N ALA A 141 -7.26 -2.62 8.87
CA ALA A 141 -6.33 -3.55 9.52
C ALA A 141 -4.87 -3.14 9.30
N ILE A 142 -4.50 -2.73 8.08
CA ILE A 142 -3.16 -2.25 7.73
C ILE A 142 -2.82 -0.97 8.50
N ALA A 143 -3.73 0.02 8.48
CA ALA A 143 -3.54 1.28 9.20
C ALA A 143 -3.48 1.05 10.73
N SER A 144 -4.20 0.06 11.27
CA SER A 144 -4.10 -0.34 12.69
C SER A 144 -2.72 -0.91 13.02
N TRP A 145 -2.13 -1.73 12.14
CA TRP A 145 -0.74 -2.17 12.31
C TRP A 145 0.27 -1.03 12.23
N LYS A 146 0.04 -0.03 11.37
CA LYS A 146 0.86 1.18 11.33
C LYS A 146 0.79 1.94 12.64
N GLN A 147 -0.40 2.06 13.22
CA GLN A 147 -0.55 2.69 14.53
C GLN A 147 0.20 1.93 15.62
N CYS A 148 0.25 0.60 15.57
CA CYS A 148 1.11 -0.17 16.48
C CYS A 148 2.60 0.14 16.29
N ASP A 149 3.06 0.29 15.04
CA ASP A 149 4.45 0.71 14.79
C ASP A 149 4.74 2.08 15.42
N TYR A 150 3.81 3.02 15.26
CA TYR A 150 3.88 4.38 15.79
C TYR A 150 3.86 4.43 17.32
N LEU A 151 2.88 3.80 17.97
CA LEU A 151 2.77 3.74 19.43
C LEU A 151 3.98 3.01 20.04
N ASN A 152 4.44 1.92 19.42
CA ASN A 152 5.65 1.23 19.85
C ASN A 152 6.89 2.14 19.76
N TYR A 153 7.00 2.96 18.70
CA TYR A 153 8.08 3.94 18.57
C TYR A 153 8.09 4.96 19.72
N LEU A 154 6.91 5.40 20.16
CA LEU A 154 6.72 6.30 21.30
C LEU A 154 6.89 5.60 22.67
N GLY A 155 7.08 4.28 22.71
CA GLY A 155 7.12 3.51 23.95
C GLY A 155 5.75 3.37 24.63
N GLN A 156 4.66 3.52 23.87
CA GLN A 156 3.29 3.40 24.34
C GLN A 156 2.74 1.99 24.10
N SER A 157 1.57 1.70 24.70
CA SER A 157 0.91 0.41 24.56
C SER A 157 0.39 0.20 23.14
N THR A 158 0.63 -1.00 22.60
CA THR A 158 0.11 -1.44 21.29
C THR A 158 -1.13 -2.34 21.40
N THR A 159 -1.69 -2.52 22.61
CA THR A 159 -2.79 -3.48 22.82
C THR A 159 -4.01 -3.16 21.96
N GLU A 160 -4.48 -1.90 21.93
CA GLU A 160 -5.71 -1.60 21.20
C GLU A 160 -5.57 -1.65 19.68
N CYS A 161 -4.48 -1.10 19.14
CA CYS A 161 -4.23 -1.20 17.70
C CYS A 161 -4.03 -2.68 17.27
N THR A 162 -3.47 -3.53 18.14
CA THR A 162 -3.32 -4.98 17.89
C THR A 162 -4.68 -5.66 17.86
N ASN A 163 -5.51 -5.45 18.89
CA ASN A 163 -6.86 -6.00 18.98
C ASN A 163 -7.71 -5.58 17.78
N ARG A 164 -7.65 -4.29 17.41
CA ARG A 164 -8.37 -3.74 16.26
C ARG A 164 -7.90 -4.33 14.94
N ALA A 165 -6.59 -4.44 14.71
CA ALA A 165 -6.04 -5.05 13.50
C ALA A 165 -6.50 -6.51 13.33
N ILE A 166 -6.47 -7.30 14.42
CA ILE A 166 -6.93 -8.70 14.42
C ILE A 166 -8.44 -8.78 14.20
N LYS A 167 -9.22 -7.91 14.83
CA LYS A 167 -10.68 -7.86 14.68
C LYS A 167 -11.06 -7.71 13.20
N TYR A 168 -10.55 -6.68 12.53
CA TYR A 168 -10.88 -6.44 11.13
C TYR A 168 -10.34 -7.53 10.21
N TYR A 169 -9.10 -8.00 10.43
CA TYR A 169 -8.52 -9.09 9.64
C TYR A 169 -9.36 -10.38 9.74
N ASN A 170 -9.85 -10.75 10.93
CA ASN A 170 -10.65 -11.96 11.11
C ASN A 170 -12.00 -11.91 10.37
N ILE A 171 -12.59 -10.72 10.17
CA ILE A 171 -13.80 -10.58 9.35
C ILE A 171 -13.50 -10.98 7.89
N VAL A 172 -12.36 -10.53 7.38
CA VAL A 172 -11.91 -10.78 5.99
C VAL A 172 -11.53 -12.23 5.77
N VAL A 173 -10.92 -12.89 6.77
CA VAL A 173 -10.63 -14.34 6.73
C VAL A 173 -11.90 -15.13 6.42
N GLY A 174 -13.05 -14.75 7.01
CA GLY A 174 -14.34 -15.39 6.74
C GLY A 174 -14.90 -15.20 5.33
N ALA A 175 -14.31 -14.30 4.53
CA ALA A 175 -14.73 -14.00 3.17
C ALA A 175 -13.94 -14.77 2.09
N TRP A 176 -12.92 -15.54 2.49
CA TRP A 176 -12.25 -16.48 1.59
C TRP A 176 -13.09 -17.75 1.41
N ASP A 177 -13.26 -18.20 0.16
CA ASP A 177 -13.86 -19.50 -0.15
C ASP A 177 -13.26 -20.16 -1.40
N SER A 178 -13.78 -21.34 -1.78
CA SER A 178 -13.29 -22.12 -2.92
C SER A 178 -13.81 -21.67 -4.28
N THR A 179 -14.69 -20.67 -4.36
CA THR A 179 -15.15 -20.12 -5.65
C THR A 179 -13.96 -19.56 -6.41
N CYS A 180 -13.82 -19.85 -7.70
CA CYS A 180 -12.61 -19.52 -8.48
C CYS A 180 -11.31 -20.12 -7.92
N GLY A 181 -11.39 -21.27 -7.24
CA GLY A 181 -10.24 -21.98 -6.68
C GLY A 181 -9.64 -21.31 -5.44
N GLY A 182 -10.30 -20.29 -4.87
CA GLY A 182 -9.78 -19.51 -3.76
C GLY A 182 -10.16 -18.04 -3.86
N GLY A 183 -9.56 -17.22 -3.00
CA GLY A 183 -9.69 -15.77 -3.01
C GLY A 183 -10.80 -15.26 -2.10
N VAL A 184 -10.59 -14.03 -1.65
CA VAL A 184 -11.52 -13.23 -0.84
C VAL A 184 -12.52 -12.55 -1.77
N TRP A 185 -13.80 -12.61 -1.40
CA TRP A 185 -14.84 -11.79 -2.02
C TRP A 185 -14.61 -10.31 -1.73
N TRP A 186 -14.96 -9.42 -2.65
CA TRP A 186 -14.88 -7.98 -2.44
C TRP A 186 -15.80 -7.50 -1.32
N SER A 187 -17.03 -8.03 -1.27
CA SER A 187 -18.01 -7.66 -0.26
C SER A 187 -18.87 -8.84 0.19
N SER A 188 -19.62 -8.63 1.28
CA SER A 188 -20.54 -9.62 1.86
C SER A 188 -21.64 -10.08 0.89
N ALA A 189 -21.89 -9.32 -0.18
CA ALA A 189 -22.78 -9.70 -1.27
C ALA A 189 -22.24 -10.86 -2.13
N LYS A 190 -20.94 -11.15 -2.06
CA LYS A 190 -20.27 -12.25 -2.78
C LYS A 190 -20.55 -12.28 -4.29
N THR A 191 -20.57 -11.11 -4.93
CA THR A 191 -20.82 -10.97 -6.37
C THR A 191 -19.55 -10.80 -7.19
N TYR A 192 -18.43 -10.43 -6.57
CA TYR A 192 -17.21 -10.05 -7.28
C TYR A 192 -15.95 -10.39 -6.49
N LYS A 193 -14.96 -11.03 -7.14
CA LYS A 193 -13.59 -11.20 -6.62
C LYS A 193 -12.67 -10.30 -7.42
N ASN A 194 -12.24 -9.21 -6.79
CA ASN A 194 -11.38 -8.20 -7.40
C ASN A 194 -9.92 -8.36 -6.94
N ALA A 195 -9.02 -7.71 -7.68
CA ALA A 195 -7.59 -7.71 -7.44
C ALA A 195 -7.29 -7.08 -6.07
N ILE A 196 -7.76 -5.85 -5.82
CA ILE A 196 -7.40 -5.09 -4.62
C ILE A 196 -7.68 -5.86 -3.33
N THR A 197 -8.85 -6.50 -3.18
CA THR A 197 -9.19 -7.22 -1.94
C THR A 197 -8.23 -8.37 -1.67
N ASN A 198 -7.77 -9.06 -2.72
CA ASN A 198 -6.89 -10.21 -2.60
C ASN A 198 -5.43 -9.80 -2.44
N GLU A 199 -5.01 -8.72 -3.09
CA GLU A 199 -3.69 -8.11 -2.93
C GLU A 199 -3.51 -7.54 -1.51
N LEU A 200 -4.55 -6.89 -0.98
CA LEU A 200 -4.62 -6.48 0.42
C LEU A 200 -4.56 -7.70 1.36
N PHE A 201 -5.16 -8.83 0.98
CA PHE A 201 -5.12 -10.03 1.83
C PHE A 201 -3.73 -10.63 1.86
N LEU A 202 -3.02 -10.62 0.74
CA LEU A 202 -1.59 -10.96 0.70
C LEU A 202 -0.78 -10.01 1.59
N TYR A 203 -0.91 -8.70 1.40
CA TYR A 203 -0.11 -7.71 2.12
C TYR A 203 -0.39 -7.71 3.62
N SER A 204 -1.66 -7.59 4.02
CA SER A 204 -2.07 -7.56 5.43
C SER A 204 -1.66 -8.83 6.17
N SER A 205 -1.77 -10.01 5.53
CA SER A 205 -1.30 -11.28 6.10
C SER A 205 0.22 -11.27 6.31
N ALA A 206 1.01 -10.94 5.29
CA ALA A 206 2.46 -10.92 5.41
C ALA A 206 2.93 -9.86 6.43
N ALA A 207 2.33 -8.67 6.41
CA ALA A 207 2.61 -7.57 7.32
C ALA A 207 2.26 -7.90 8.77
N ALA A 208 1.15 -8.60 9.01
CA ALA A 208 0.76 -9.08 10.33
C ALA A 208 1.72 -10.17 10.84
N TYR A 209 2.15 -11.11 9.98
CA TYR A 209 3.16 -12.10 10.36
C TYR A 209 4.47 -11.44 10.80
N LEU A 210 4.95 -10.45 10.05
CA LEU A 210 6.17 -9.72 10.41
C LEU A 210 6.08 -9.10 11.82
N ARG A 211 4.90 -8.62 12.21
CA ARG A 211 4.63 -8.00 13.52
C ARG A 211 4.27 -8.96 14.64
N THR A 212 3.86 -10.19 14.35
CA THR A 212 3.27 -11.08 15.37
C THR A 212 3.93 -12.46 15.44
N GLN A 213 4.65 -12.85 14.39
CA GLN A 213 5.25 -14.18 14.19
C GLN A 213 4.24 -15.33 14.29
N GLN A 214 2.93 -15.05 14.16
CA GLN A 214 1.89 -16.08 14.21
C GLN A 214 1.78 -16.78 12.86
N SER A 215 2.08 -18.08 12.83
CA SER A 215 2.16 -18.88 11.61
C SER A 215 0.90 -18.82 10.73
N ALA A 216 -0.28 -18.65 11.33
CA ALA A 216 -1.55 -18.50 10.61
C ALA A 216 -1.51 -17.35 9.58
N PHE A 217 -0.92 -16.20 9.92
CA PHE A 217 -0.75 -15.09 8.99
C PHE A 217 0.19 -15.43 7.83
N LEU A 218 1.30 -16.13 8.09
CA LEU A 218 2.21 -16.56 7.03
C LEU A 218 1.54 -17.55 6.08
N SER A 219 0.80 -18.53 6.61
CA SER A 219 0.02 -19.48 5.82
C SER A 219 -0.98 -18.77 4.92
N ASN A 220 -1.71 -17.77 5.45
CA ASN A 220 -2.66 -16.98 4.67
C ASN A 220 -1.98 -16.15 3.58
N ALA A 221 -0.81 -15.56 3.86
CA ALA A 221 -0.04 -14.82 2.86
C ALA A 221 0.43 -15.73 1.72
N GLN A 222 0.95 -16.92 2.04
CA GLN A 222 1.37 -17.91 1.03
C GLN A 222 0.20 -18.41 0.20
N LEU A 223 -0.94 -18.67 0.85
CA LEU A 223 -2.18 -19.08 0.18
C LEU A 223 -2.67 -17.99 -0.79
N SER A 224 -2.74 -16.73 -0.33
CA SER A 224 -3.17 -15.59 -1.15
C SER A 224 -2.27 -15.41 -2.36
N TRP A 225 -0.94 -15.40 -2.16
CA TRP A 225 0.00 -15.26 -3.28
C TRP A 225 -0.17 -16.39 -4.28
N SER A 226 -0.29 -17.63 -3.81
CA SER A 226 -0.42 -18.72 -4.76
C SER A 226 -1.72 -18.69 -5.57
N TRP A 227 -2.81 -18.17 -4.99
CA TRP A 227 -4.05 -17.95 -5.74
C TRP A 227 -3.91 -16.81 -6.76
N LEU A 228 -3.36 -15.66 -6.35
CA LEU A 228 -3.09 -14.51 -7.21
C LEU A 228 -2.15 -14.86 -8.38
N ASN A 229 -1.14 -15.68 -8.13
CA ASN A 229 -0.21 -16.11 -9.17
C ASN A 229 -0.84 -17.14 -10.14
N GLY A 230 -1.97 -17.75 -9.76
CA GLY A 230 -2.67 -18.78 -10.55
C GLY A 230 -3.90 -18.28 -11.32
N ASN A 231 -4.49 -17.14 -10.96
CA ASN A 231 -5.79 -16.70 -11.49
C ASN A 231 -5.71 -15.71 -12.69
N ALA A 232 -4.51 -15.49 -13.23
CA ALA A 232 -4.24 -14.77 -14.48
C ALA A 232 -4.83 -13.33 -14.58
N MET A 233 -5.04 -12.63 -13.47
CA MET A 233 -5.48 -11.22 -13.46
C MET A 233 -4.41 -10.24 -13.99
N GLN A 234 -3.15 -10.66 -14.06
CA GLN A 234 -2.08 -9.89 -14.70
C GLN A 234 -2.09 -10.08 -16.22
N ASN A 235 -2.27 -8.99 -16.97
CA ASN A 235 -2.29 -8.99 -18.43
C ASN A 235 -0.89 -9.07 -19.07
N SER A 236 -0.86 -9.07 -20.41
CA SER A 236 0.37 -9.16 -21.20
C SER A 236 1.33 -7.98 -21.03
N GLN A 237 0.86 -6.82 -20.57
CA GLN A 237 1.69 -5.66 -20.25
C GLN A 237 2.32 -5.75 -18.84
N GLY A 238 1.94 -6.76 -18.05
CA GLY A 238 2.37 -6.88 -16.65
C GLY A 238 1.50 -6.11 -15.67
N LEU A 239 0.39 -5.52 -16.12
CA LEU A 239 -0.58 -4.81 -15.27
C LEU A 239 -1.70 -5.75 -14.81
N TRP A 240 -2.13 -5.58 -13.57
CA TRP A 240 -3.26 -6.26 -12.94
C TRP A 240 -4.57 -5.57 -13.31
N ASN A 241 -5.44 -6.31 -14.00
CA ASN A 241 -6.82 -5.90 -14.24
C ASN A 241 -7.64 -5.97 -12.95
N ASP A 242 -8.81 -5.32 -12.95
CA ASP A 242 -9.61 -5.11 -11.74
C ASP A 242 -10.07 -6.39 -11.04
N GLY A 243 -10.29 -7.50 -11.77
CA GLY A 243 -10.78 -8.71 -11.12
C GLY A 243 -11.16 -9.85 -12.04
N LEU A 244 -11.99 -10.74 -11.50
CA LEU A 244 -12.50 -11.92 -12.20
C LEU A 244 -13.96 -11.76 -12.63
N THR A 245 -14.31 -12.37 -13.75
CA THR A 245 -15.71 -12.60 -14.14
C THR A 245 -16.34 -13.71 -13.29
N SER A 246 -17.66 -13.90 -13.40
CA SER A 246 -18.36 -15.04 -12.79
C SER A 246 -17.89 -16.40 -13.30
N SER A 247 -17.20 -16.44 -14.44
CA SER A 247 -16.56 -17.63 -15.00
C SER A 247 -15.10 -17.80 -14.53
N CYS A 248 -14.66 -17.01 -13.55
CA CYS A 248 -13.33 -17.07 -12.95
C CYS A 248 -12.18 -16.82 -13.94
N THR A 249 -12.43 -15.99 -14.94
CA THR A 249 -11.39 -15.49 -15.86
C THR A 249 -11.14 -14.01 -15.60
N ASN A 250 -9.93 -13.55 -15.90
CA ASN A 250 -9.60 -12.13 -15.91
C ASN A 250 -10.67 -11.32 -16.70
N ASN A 251 -11.20 -10.28 -16.07
CA ASN A 251 -12.26 -9.44 -16.63
C ASN A 251 -11.77 -8.40 -17.66
N GLY A 252 -10.46 -8.20 -17.79
CA GLY A 252 -9.87 -7.23 -18.72
C GLY A 252 -10.22 -5.77 -18.42
N GLN A 253 -10.78 -5.47 -17.24
CA GLN A 253 -11.20 -4.12 -16.85
C GLN A 253 -10.00 -3.23 -16.49
N THR A 254 -10.28 -1.97 -16.16
CA THR A 254 -9.28 -0.94 -15.88
C THR A 254 -8.16 -1.41 -14.96
N THR A 255 -6.93 -1.12 -15.34
CA THR A 255 -5.73 -1.33 -14.53
C THR A 255 -5.47 -0.07 -13.72
N TRP A 256 -5.95 -0.04 -12.49
CA TRP A 256 -5.77 1.10 -11.57
C TRP A 256 -4.40 1.05 -10.90
N THR A 257 -3.79 2.22 -10.62
CA THR A 257 -2.41 2.26 -10.08
C THR A 257 -2.27 1.53 -8.75
N TYR A 258 -3.27 1.60 -7.86
CA TYR A 258 -3.23 0.95 -6.55
C TYR A 258 -3.13 -0.59 -6.63
N ASN A 259 -3.87 -1.25 -7.55
CA ASN A 259 -3.77 -2.69 -7.77
C ASN A 259 -2.32 -3.09 -8.10
N GLN A 260 -1.64 -2.24 -8.89
CA GLN A 260 -0.29 -2.55 -9.35
C GLN A 260 0.73 -2.53 -8.24
N ILE A 261 0.52 -1.71 -7.20
CA ILE A 261 1.50 -1.57 -6.13
C ILE A 261 1.19 -2.43 -4.91
N VAL A 262 -0.09 -2.67 -4.59
CA VAL A 262 -0.46 -3.38 -3.36
C VAL A 262 0.06 -4.81 -3.48
N ILE A 263 -0.10 -5.44 -4.65
CA ILE A 263 0.55 -6.72 -4.96
C ILE A 263 2.08 -6.66 -4.77
N ALA A 264 2.75 -5.61 -5.24
CA ALA A 264 4.20 -5.49 -5.16
C ALA A 264 4.68 -5.42 -3.70
N SER A 265 4.01 -4.60 -2.88
CA SER A 265 4.30 -4.52 -1.44
C SER A 265 3.95 -5.81 -0.69
N GLY A 266 2.90 -6.52 -1.11
CA GLY A 266 2.53 -7.82 -0.56
C GLY A 266 3.58 -8.88 -0.84
N LEU A 267 4.14 -8.87 -2.05
CA LEU A 267 5.21 -9.77 -2.48
C LEU A 267 6.52 -9.51 -1.74
N SER A 268 6.93 -8.26 -1.54
CA SER A 268 8.14 -7.95 -0.77
C SER A 268 7.95 -8.21 0.73
N ALA A 269 6.75 -7.98 1.28
CA ALA A 269 6.42 -8.37 2.64
C ALA A 269 6.47 -9.90 2.81
N LEU A 270 5.95 -10.67 1.84
CA LEU A 270 6.05 -12.13 1.85
C LEU A 270 7.50 -12.61 1.69
N TYR A 271 8.30 -11.92 0.87
CA TYR A 271 9.74 -12.16 0.77
C TYR A 271 10.43 -12.01 2.13
N ALA A 272 10.18 -10.91 2.84
CA ALA A 272 10.70 -10.71 4.18
C ALA A 272 10.17 -11.76 5.18
N ALA A 273 8.88 -12.09 5.11
CA ALA A 273 8.22 -13.07 5.98
C ALA A 273 8.75 -14.50 5.80
N THR A 274 9.23 -14.83 4.60
CA THR A 274 9.84 -16.13 4.25
C THR A 274 11.37 -16.14 4.37
N GLY A 275 11.94 -15.17 5.10
CA GLY A 275 13.36 -15.15 5.44
C GLY A 275 14.26 -14.50 4.38
N SER A 276 13.70 -13.73 3.44
CA SER A 276 14.45 -12.93 2.46
C SER A 276 15.32 -13.76 1.51
N THR A 277 14.89 -14.97 1.16
CA THR A 277 15.64 -15.86 0.25
C THR A 277 15.00 -16.00 -1.13
N ASN A 278 13.67 -15.97 -1.23
CA ASN A 278 12.95 -16.17 -2.49
C ASN A 278 12.88 -14.88 -3.33
N THR A 279 13.95 -14.58 -4.07
CA THR A 279 14.05 -13.38 -4.92
C THR A 279 13.04 -13.36 -6.07
N ALA A 280 12.40 -14.48 -6.43
CA ALA A 280 11.36 -14.51 -7.45
C ALA A 280 10.14 -13.64 -7.06
N LEU A 281 9.84 -13.51 -5.77
CA LEU A 281 8.80 -12.61 -5.27
C LEU A 281 9.12 -11.15 -5.59
N LEU A 282 10.39 -10.74 -5.43
CA LEU A 282 10.85 -9.40 -5.77
C LEU A 282 10.83 -9.17 -7.29
N THR A 283 11.18 -10.18 -8.09
CA THR A 283 11.05 -10.09 -9.56
C THR A 283 9.60 -9.91 -9.99
N ALA A 284 8.66 -10.64 -9.39
CA ALA A 284 7.23 -10.50 -9.66
C ALA A 284 6.71 -9.11 -9.26
N ALA A 285 7.14 -8.58 -8.12
CA ALA A 285 6.82 -7.23 -7.68
C ALA A 285 7.34 -6.15 -8.66
N GLN A 286 8.59 -6.26 -9.09
CA GLN A 286 9.19 -5.32 -10.06
C GLN A 286 8.46 -5.32 -11.39
N LYS A 287 7.98 -6.47 -11.87
CA LYS A 287 7.18 -6.55 -13.10
C LYS A 287 5.96 -5.61 -13.05
N SER A 288 5.28 -5.56 -11.89
CA SER A 288 4.11 -4.71 -11.68
C SER A 288 4.48 -3.22 -11.59
N ILE A 289 5.54 -2.89 -10.84
CA ILE A 289 6.03 -1.51 -10.70
C ILE A 289 6.51 -0.97 -12.05
N ASP A 290 7.34 -1.74 -12.75
CA ASP A 290 7.92 -1.34 -14.05
C ASP A 290 6.83 -1.17 -15.12
N ALA A 291 5.81 -2.05 -15.12
CA ALA A 291 4.65 -1.91 -15.99
C ALA A 291 3.87 -0.63 -15.70
N THR A 292 3.64 -0.30 -14.43
CA THR A 292 2.94 0.95 -14.05
C THR A 292 3.69 2.17 -14.55
N LEU A 293 5.00 2.24 -14.28
CA LEU A 293 5.82 3.38 -14.69
C LEU A 293 5.91 3.53 -16.21
N THR A 294 5.75 2.43 -16.94
CA THR A 294 5.74 2.42 -18.42
C THR A 294 4.39 2.83 -19.01
N TYR A 295 3.28 2.34 -18.45
CA TYR A 295 1.97 2.40 -19.11
C TYR A 295 0.93 3.29 -18.42
N LEU A 296 1.09 3.56 -17.12
CA LEU A 296 0.14 4.35 -16.32
C LEU A 296 0.74 5.71 -15.91
N THR A 297 1.55 6.28 -16.80
CA THR A 297 2.15 7.60 -16.62
C THR A 297 1.91 8.51 -17.83
N SER A 298 1.91 9.81 -17.60
CA SER A 298 1.95 10.86 -18.61
C SER A 298 3.19 11.72 -18.33
N GLY A 299 4.14 11.75 -19.27
CA GLY A 299 5.42 12.45 -19.06
C GLY A 299 6.25 11.88 -17.90
N GLY A 300 6.09 10.59 -17.58
CA GLY A 300 6.76 9.94 -16.45
C GLY A 300 6.09 10.18 -15.10
N ILE A 301 4.95 10.86 -15.06
CA ILE A 301 4.15 11.10 -13.84
C ILE A 301 2.88 10.27 -13.84
N LEU A 302 2.54 9.64 -12.72
CA LEU A 302 1.35 8.79 -12.56
C LEU A 302 0.07 9.53 -12.99
N LYS A 303 -0.77 8.81 -13.72
CA LYS A 303 -2.04 9.31 -14.23
C LYS A 303 -3.07 8.19 -14.18
N GLU A 304 -4.20 8.46 -13.50
CA GLU A 304 -5.35 7.57 -13.60
C GLU A 304 -6.06 7.75 -14.94
N THR A 305 -6.74 6.70 -15.42
CA THR A 305 -7.47 6.76 -16.69
C THR A 305 -8.57 7.84 -16.68
N CYS A 306 -9.13 8.14 -15.51
CA CYS A 306 -10.13 9.18 -15.29
C CYS A 306 -9.55 10.59 -15.11
N ASP A 307 -8.24 10.75 -14.88
CA ASP A 307 -7.64 12.05 -14.62
C ASP A 307 -7.71 12.96 -15.85
N SER A 308 -8.13 14.20 -15.64
CA SER A 308 -8.16 15.23 -16.68
C SER A 308 -7.64 16.56 -16.15
N SER A 309 -6.65 17.16 -16.82
CA SER A 309 -6.21 18.52 -16.50
C SER A 309 -7.24 19.58 -16.91
N THR A 310 -8.11 19.28 -17.88
CA THR A 310 -9.12 20.21 -18.44
C THR A 310 -10.54 19.94 -17.94
N GLY A 311 -10.76 18.86 -17.20
CA GLY A 311 -12.09 18.46 -16.70
C GLY A 311 -12.94 17.70 -17.72
N ALA A 312 -12.34 17.19 -18.80
CA ALA A 312 -13.04 16.37 -19.80
C ALA A 312 -13.52 15.02 -19.25
N THR A 313 -12.84 14.51 -18.23
CA THR A 313 -13.22 13.34 -17.43
C THR A 313 -13.00 13.68 -15.97
N THR A 314 -13.62 12.93 -15.06
CA THR A 314 -13.52 13.17 -13.62
C THR A 314 -13.38 11.84 -12.92
N CYS A 315 -12.35 11.71 -12.10
CA CYS A 315 -12.23 10.59 -11.18
C CYS A 315 -13.31 10.68 -10.10
N ASP A 316 -13.88 9.54 -9.73
CA ASP A 316 -14.78 9.49 -8.58
C ASP A 316 -14.03 9.77 -7.27
N ALA A 317 -14.74 9.68 -6.14
CA ALA A 317 -14.14 9.95 -4.84
C ALA A 317 -12.95 9.02 -4.58
N ASP A 318 -13.08 7.72 -4.82
CA ASP A 318 -12.09 6.71 -4.45
C ASP A 318 -10.82 6.80 -5.32
N GLN A 319 -11.02 6.97 -6.63
CA GLN A 319 -9.95 7.05 -7.63
C GLN A 319 -8.97 8.20 -7.38
N GLN A 320 -9.38 9.24 -6.65
CA GLN A 320 -8.52 10.36 -6.27
C GLN A 320 -7.35 9.96 -5.37
N LEU A 321 -7.46 8.83 -4.64
CA LEU A 321 -6.43 8.38 -3.69
C LEU A 321 -5.40 7.43 -4.33
N PHE A 322 -5.74 6.77 -5.45
CA PHE A 322 -5.02 5.59 -5.95
C PHE A 322 -3.53 5.83 -6.23
N LYS A 323 -3.18 6.99 -6.82
CA LYS A 323 -1.77 7.36 -7.05
C LYS A 323 -0.99 7.58 -5.77
N GLY A 324 -1.68 8.02 -4.71
CA GLY A 324 -1.12 8.11 -3.37
C GLY A 324 -0.71 6.72 -2.93
N LEU A 325 -1.67 5.79 -2.97
CA LEU A 325 -1.47 4.41 -2.53
C LEU A 325 -0.31 3.77 -3.29
N PHE A 326 -0.17 4.08 -4.59
CA PHE A 326 1.04 3.76 -5.37
C PHE A 326 2.32 4.19 -4.67
N MET A 327 2.43 5.45 -4.25
CA MET A 327 3.61 5.96 -3.57
C MET A 327 3.80 5.37 -2.17
N LYS A 328 2.75 5.24 -1.37
CA LYS A 328 2.80 4.63 -0.02
C LYS A 328 3.27 3.18 -0.06
N HIS A 329 2.68 2.37 -0.94
CA HIS A 329 3.06 0.96 -1.05
C HIS A 329 4.37 0.75 -1.81
N LEU A 330 4.79 1.68 -2.68
CA LEU A 330 6.15 1.66 -3.24
C LEU A 330 7.18 1.86 -2.14
N GLN A 331 6.91 2.76 -1.18
CA GLN A 331 7.75 2.88 0.00
C GLN A 331 7.80 1.58 0.81
N TYR A 332 6.64 0.96 1.08
CA TYR A 332 6.58 -0.32 1.80
C TYR A 332 7.31 -1.45 1.08
N TYR A 333 7.23 -1.46 -0.25
CA TYR A 333 7.98 -2.38 -1.09
C TYR A 333 9.50 -2.21 -0.88
N LEU A 334 10.00 -0.99 -1.00
CA LEU A 334 11.43 -0.69 -0.85
C LEU A 334 11.94 -1.01 0.55
N ASP A 335 11.17 -0.65 1.59
CA ASP A 335 11.52 -0.89 2.99
C ASP A 335 11.66 -2.40 3.29
N THR A 336 10.77 -3.23 2.74
CA THR A 336 10.78 -4.68 2.98
C THR A 336 11.70 -5.46 2.06
N ALA A 337 11.87 -5.00 0.81
CA ALA A 337 12.87 -5.53 -0.09
C ALA A 337 14.29 -5.27 0.43
N ASN A 338 14.47 -4.16 1.17
CA ASN A 338 15.72 -3.76 1.83
C ASN A 338 16.93 -3.88 0.88
N SER A 339 16.80 -3.32 -0.31
CA SER A 339 17.74 -3.51 -1.41
C SER A 339 18.22 -2.18 -1.98
N ALA A 340 19.50 -1.86 -1.80
CA ALA A 340 20.09 -0.62 -2.28
C ALA A 340 19.99 -0.47 -3.82
N SER A 341 20.03 -1.58 -4.57
CA SER A 341 19.88 -1.55 -6.02
C SER A 341 18.45 -1.20 -6.43
N GLN A 342 17.43 -1.72 -5.73
CA GLN A 342 16.04 -1.37 -6.00
C GLN A 342 15.72 0.06 -5.58
N ASN A 343 16.23 0.52 -4.44
CA ASN A 343 16.13 1.93 -4.02
C ASN A 343 16.70 2.85 -5.12
N SER A 344 17.88 2.50 -5.64
CA SER A 344 18.53 3.28 -6.71
C SER A 344 17.74 3.22 -8.03
N LYS A 345 17.16 2.06 -8.36
CA LYS A 345 16.35 1.87 -9.58
C LYS A 345 15.12 2.78 -9.60
N TYR A 346 14.41 2.88 -8.48
CA TYR A 346 13.13 3.60 -8.41
C TYR A 346 13.26 5.06 -7.95
N ALA A 347 14.42 5.48 -7.45
CA ALA A 347 14.64 6.84 -6.97
C ALA A 347 14.29 7.94 -7.98
N GLY A 348 14.64 7.76 -9.26
CA GLY A 348 14.31 8.73 -10.30
C GLY A 348 12.80 8.90 -10.50
N ALA A 349 12.07 7.80 -10.56
CA ALA A 349 10.62 7.81 -10.73
C ALA A 349 9.90 8.41 -9.52
N ILE A 350 10.36 8.09 -8.30
CA ILE A 350 9.82 8.65 -7.05
C ILE A 350 10.01 10.17 -7.01
N ASN A 351 11.21 10.65 -7.31
CA ASN A 351 11.50 12.08 -7.38
C ASN A 351 10.66 12.79 -8.45
N ALA A 352 10.41 12.14 -9.60
CA ALA A 352 9.54 12.69 -10.61
C ALA A 352 8.12 12.89 -10.07
N GLN A 353 7.55 11.91 -9.35
CA GLN A 353 6.19 12.04 -8.79
C GLN A 353 6.08 13.21 -7.82
N ALA A 354 7.01 13.32 -6.85
CA ALA A 354 7.00 14.42 -5.90
C ALA A 354 7.22 15.78 -6.57
N SER A 355 8.10 15.86 -7.56
CA SER A 355 8.27 17.07 -8.37
C SER A 355 6.97 17.44 -9.11
N GLY A 356 6.25 16.46 -9.66
CA GLY A 356 4.95 16.66 -10.29
C GLY A 356 3.90 17.19 -9.30
N VAL A 357 3.85 16.61 -8.09
CA VAL A 357 2.98 17.10 -7.01
C VAL A 357 3.29 18.57 -6.68
N VAL A 358 4.56 18.88 -6.38
CA VAL A 358 4.97 20.25 -6.00
C VAL A 358 4.70 21.27 -7.11
N HIS A 359 4.96 20.94 -8.38
CA HIS A 359 4.88 21.90 -9.48
C HIS A 359 3.50 22.03 -10.11
N TYR A 360 2.71 20.95 -10.16
CA TYR A 360 1.46 20.93 -10.91
C TYR A 360 0.23 20.78 -10.03
N ALA A 361 0.34 20.06 -8.90
CA ALA A 361 -0.80 19.71 -8.08
C ALA A 361 -0.99 20.64 -6.88
N THR A 362 0.10 21.11 -6.29
CA THR A 362 0.09 21.91 -5.07
C THR A 362 -0.24 23.38 -5.37
N GLY A 363 -1.39 23.83 -4.87
CA GLY A 363 -1.83 25.22 -4.93
C GLY A 363 -1.52 26.02 -3.66
N ALA A 364 -2.19 27.17 -3.52
CA ALA A 364 -2.06 28.04 -2.36
C ALA A 364 -2.40 27.29 -1.05
N GLY A 365 -1.60 27.53 0.00
CA GLY A 365 -1.79 26.91 1.31
C GLY A 365 -1.46 25.41 1.34
N TYR A 366 -0.68 24.90 0.40
CA TYR A 366 -0.35 23.47 0.27
C TYR A 366 -1.57 22.56 0.02
N ASN A 367 -2.63 23.10 -0.60
CA ASN A 367 -3.75 22.29 -1.07
C ASN A 367 -3.32 21.50 -2.31
N VAL A 368 -3.36 20.17 -2.25
CA VAL A 368 -2.92 19.29 -3.32
C VAL A 368 -4.10 18.79 -4.12
N GLY A 369 -4.05 19.01 -5.43
CA GLY A 369 -5.06 18.53 -6.36
C GLY A 369 -4.76 17.16 -6.98
N SER A 370 -5.73 16.59 -7.69
CA SER A 370 -5.59 15.28 -8.34
C SER A 370 -4.61 15.27 -9.52
N VAL A 371 -4.38 16.39 -10.20
CA VAL A 371 -3.59 16.41 -11.45
C VAL A 371 -2.11 16.71 -11.17
N TRP A 372 -1.27 15.68 -11.30
CA TRP A 372 0.18 15.76 -11.02
C TRP A 372 1.05 15.91 -12.26
N TYR A 373 0.52 15.59 -13.44
CA TYR A 373 1.30 15.40 -14.67
C TYR A 373 1.27 16.59 -15.63
N ALA A 374 0.48 17.62 -15.32
CA ALA A 374 0.30 18.80 -16.17
C ALA A 374 -0.28 19.95 -15.36
N ALA A 375 -0.11 21.18 -15.84
CA ALA A 375 -0.74 22.35 -15.24
C ALA A 375 -2.26 22.17 -15.15
N ASN A 376 -2.85 22.54 -14.01
CA ASN A 376 -4.29 22.53 -13.83
C ASN A 376 -4.95 23.54 -14.79
N ALA A 377 -5.81 23.04 -15.68
CA ALA A 377 -6.61 23.83 -16.62
C ALA A 377 -8.11 23.76 -16.28
N GLY A 378 -8.44 23.61 -14.99
CA GLY A 378 -9.80 23.54 -14.48
C GLY A 378 -10.30 22.12 -14.16
N GLY A 379 -9.49 21.09 -14.41
CA GLY A 379 -9.86 19.69 -14.15
C GLY A 379 -9.37 19.10 -12.83
N SER A 380 -8.48 19.79 -12.11
CA SER A 380 -7.95 19.27 -10.83
C SER A 380 -9.02 19.28 -9.74
N ILE A 381 -9.16 18.16 -9.05
CA ILE A 381 -10.05 17.99 -7.89
C ILE A 381 -9.25 18.28 -6.62
N PHE A 382 -9.85 18.96 -5.66
CA PHE A 382 -9.24 19.23 -4.34
C PHE A 382 -10.15 18.65 -3.26
N SER A 383 -9.66 17.62 -2.57
CA SER A 383 -10.40 16.90 -1.52
C SER A 383 -9.42 16.33 -0.48
N PRO A 384 -9.91 15.81 0.67
CA PRO A 384 -9.04 15.10 1.60
C PRO A 384 -8.29 13.92 0.95
N LYS A 385 -8.88 13.30 -0.07
CA LYS A 385 -8.32 12.14 -0.76
C LYS A 385 -7.16 12.54 -1.68
N THR A 386 -7.28 13.65 -2.40
CA THR A 386 -6.15 14.20 -3.20
C THR A 386 -5.07 14.78 -2.29
N GLN A 387 -5.46 15.35 -1.14
CA GLN A 387 -4.54 15.83 -0.13
C GLN A 387 -3.69 14.70 0.47
N ALA A 388 -4.33 13.62 0.90
CA ALA A 388 -3.64 12.41 1.38
C ALA A 388 -2.74 11.83 0.29
N SER A 389 -3.27 11.71 -0.94
CA SER A 389 -2.50 11.22 -2.09
C SER A 389 -1.21 12.02 -2.34
N GLY A 390 -1.28 13.34 -2.22
CA GLY A 390 -0.11 14.23 -2.29
C GLY A 390 0.88 14.01 -1.15
N LEU A 391 0.38 13.87 0.08
CA LEU A 391 1.21 13.61 1.26
C LEU A 391 2.00 12.31 1.10
N GLU A 392 1.35 11.26 0.61
CA GLU A 392 1.95 9.95 0.35
C GLU A 392 3.14 10.03 -0.63
N ALA A 393 2.97 10.78 -1.72
CA ALA A 393 4.03 11.01 -2.70
C ALA A 393 5.23 11.76 -2.10
N LEU A 394 4.96 12.80 -1.31
CA LEU A 394 6.00 13.62 -0.68
C LEU A 394 6.74 12.86 0.43
N VAL A 395 6.04 12.09 1.25
CA VAL A 395 6.64 11.23 2.29
C VAL A 395 7.50 10.13 1.66
N CYS A 396 7.03 9.51 0.58
CA CYS A 396 7.83 8.51 -0.14
C CYS A 396 9.12 9.14 -0.70
N ALA A 397 9.04 10.30 -1.36
CA ALA A 397 10.23 10.95 -1.90
C ALA A 397 11.19 11.46 -0.84
N ALA A 398 10.69 11.89 0.32
CA ALA A 398 11.52 12.31 1.44
C ALA A 398 12.42 11.19 2.00
N LYS A 399 12.06 9.91 1.78
CA LYS A 399 12.80 8.73 2.24
C LYS A 399 13.91 8.25 1.29
N VAL A 400 14.01 8.81 0.08
CA VAL A 400 14.90 8.35 -1.01
C VAL A 400 15.97 9.37 -1.35
#